data_AF-U9T5P7-F1
#
_entry.id   AF-U9T5P7-F1
#
_cell.length_a   1.000
_cell.length_b   1.000
_cell.length_c   1.000
_cell.angle_alpha   90.00
_cell.angle_beta   90.00
_cell.angle_gamma   90.00
#
_symmetry.space_group_name_H-M   'P 1'
#
loop_
_entity.id
_entity.type
_entity.pdbx_description
1 polymer ?
#
loop_
_entity_poly.entity_id
_entity_poly.type
_entity_poly.pdbx_seq_one_letter_code
_entity_poly.pdbx_strand_id
1 'polypeptide(L)' 'MSCSKIFSGDLPELIYEIIKYFQNDFSTLHSCILVNRLWCRLAIPLLWENHSQFLPEIITSLKFTYII' A
#
# COMPACT_ATOMS: atom_id res chain seq x y z
N MET A 1 -10.55 -3.84 -29.53
CA MET A 1 -9.52 -3.42 -28.55
C MET A 1 -10.02 -3.80 -27.16
N SER A 2 -9.83 -5.06 -26.78
CA SER A 2 -10.47 -5.65 -25.60
C SER A 2 -9.47 -6.52 -24.86
N CYS A 3 -8.67 -5.91 -24.00
CA CYS A 3 -7.90 -6.61 -22.98
C CYS A 3 -8.24 -6.04 -21.60
N SER A 4 -9.53 -5.99 -21.27
CA SER A 4 -10.05 -5.74 -19.92
C SER A 4 -10.42 -7.07 -19.28
N LYS A 5 -9.42 -7.83 -18.79
CA LYS A 5 -9.65 -9.10 -18.04
C LYS A 5 -8.38 -9.70 -17.38
N ILE A 6 -7.49 -8.88 -16.81
CA ILE A 6 -6.27 -9.40 -16.16
C ILE A 6 -6.45 -9.75 -14.67
N PHE A 7 -7.50 -9.28 -13.97
CA PHE A 7 -7.56 -9.46 -12.52
C PHE A 7 -8.87 -10.06 -12.03
N SER A 8 -8.89 -11.38 -11.84
CA SER A 8 -10.05 -12.10 -11.32
C SER A 8 -9.73 -13.14 -10.24
N GLY A 9 -8.63 -13.04 -9.47
CA GLY A 9 -8.38 -14.02 -8.41
C GLY A 9 -7.23 -13.70 -7.45
N ASP A 10 -5.99 -13.73 -7.94
CA ASP A 10 -4.85 -14.01 -7.03
C ASP A 10 -3.88 -12.83 -6.81
N LEU A 11 -4.20 -11.65 -7.35
CA LEU A 11 -3.31 -10.49 -7.27
C LEU A 11 -3.10 -9.92 -5.85
N PRO A 12 -4.13 -9.86 -4.97
CA PRO A 12 -3.96 -9.23 -3.66
C PRO A 12 -2.95 -9.95 -2.78
N GLU A 13 -2.88 -11.29 -2.86
CA GLU A 13 -1.94 -12.11 -2.08
C GLU A 13 -0.51 -11.92 -2.56
N LEU A 14 -0.28 -11.91 -3.87
CA LEU A 14 1.03 -11.59 -4.46
C LEU A 14 1.49 -10.18 -4.09
N ILE A 15 0.60 -9.19 -4.17
CA ILE A 15 0.93 -7.82 -3.77
C ILE A 15 1.23 -7.76 -2.27
N TYR A 16 0.48 -8.49 -1.45
CA TYR A 16 0.75 -8.56 -0.02
C TYR A 16 2.12 -9.15 0.28
N GLU A 17 2.52 -10.25 -0.37
CA GLU A 17 3.87 -10.82 -0.22
C GLU A 17 4.97 -9.85 -0.66
N ILE A 18 4.77 -9.12 -1.76
CA ILE A 18 5.71 -8.11 -2.24
C ILE A 18 5.86 -6.98 -1.20
N ILE A 19 4.75 -6.41 -0.72
CA ILE A 19 4.77 -5.33 0.27
C ILE A 19 5.36 -5.83 1.60
N LYS A 20 5.08 -7.07 1.99
CA LYS A 20 5.66 -7.71 3.17
C LYS A 20 7.17 -7.90 3.04
N TYR A 21 7.70 -8.20 1.85
CA TYR A 21 9.14 -8.21 1.62
C TYR A 21 9.77 -6.83 1.87
N PHE A 22 9.06 -5.76 1.51
CA PHE A 22 9.48 -4.38 1.74
C PHE A 22 9.15 -3.84 3.14
N GLN A 23 8.66 -4.66 4.07
CA GLN A 23 8.23 -4.19 5.40
C GLN A 23 9.33 -3.49 6.22
N ASN A 24 10.60 -3.76 5.89
CA ASN A 24 11.79 -3.16 6.52
C ASN A 24 12.30 -1.92 5.77
N ASP A 25 11.87 -1.69 4.53
CA ASP A 25 12.26 -0.55 3.71
C ASP A 25 11.13 0.49 3.63
N PHE A 26 11.12 1.40 4.61
CA PHE A 26 10.09 2.43 4.78
C PHE A 26 9.94 3.35 3.58
N SER A 27 11.04 3.74 2.93
CA SER A 27 10.99 4.61 1.74
C SER A 27 10.28 3.94 0.58
N THR A 28 10.44 2.62 0.41
CA THR A 28 9.68 1.86 -0.59
C THR A 28 8.23 1.70 -0.19
N LEU A 29 7.92 1.40 1.07
CA LEU A 29 6.54 1.32 1.55
C LEU A 29 5.77 2.64 1.38
N HIS A 30 6.42 3.77 1.67
CA HIS A 30 5.85 5.10 1.47
C HIS A 30 5.57 5.36 -0.02
N SER A 31 6.48 4.95 -0.91
CA SER A 31 6.26 5.04 -2.36
C SER A 31 5.08 4.14 -2.79
N CYS A 32 4.99 2.92 -2.25
CA CYS A 32 3.91 1.96 -2.51
C CYS A 32 2.52 2.49 -2.14
N ILE A 33 2.40 3.26 -1.05
CA ILE A 33 1.16 3.93 -0.64
C ILE A 33 0.63 4.85 -1.74
N LEU A 34 1.53 5.53 -2.46
CA LEU A 34 1.17 6.51 -3.48
C LEU A 34 0.84 5.90 -4.85
N VAL A 35 1.14 4.61 -5.06
CA VAL A 35 0.95 3.94 -6.36
C VAL A 35 -0.53 3.65 -6.65
N ASN A 36 -1.26 3.04 -5.72
CA ASN A 36 -2.67 2.65 -5.92
C ASN A 36 -3.41 2.39 -4.60
N ARG A 37 -4.74 2.57 -4.58
CA ARG A 37 -5.60 2.37 -3.39
C ARG A 37 -5.44 1.00 -2.73
N LEU A 38 -5.21 -0.05 -3.53
CA LEU A 38 -5.02 -1.42 -3.01
C LEU A 38 -3.66 -1.58 -2.30
N TRP A 39 -2.59 -1.02 -2.86
CA TRP A 39 -1.25 -1.03 -2.25
C TRP A 39 -1.23 -0.20 -0.97
N CYS A 40 -1.90 0.95 -1.01
CA CYS A 40 -2.16 1.82 0.13
C CYS A 40 -2.77 1.04 1.31
N ARG A 41 -3.87 0.31 1.07
CA ARG A 41 -4.55 -0.50 2.09
C ARG A 41 -3.68 -1.60 2.71
N LEU A 42 -2.75 -2.18 1.95
CA LEU A 42 -1.88 -3.27 2.42
C LEU A 42 -0.60 -2.75 3.10
N ALA A 43 -0.04 -1.63 2.64
CA ALA A 43 1.17 -1.04 3.20
C ALA A 43 0.93 -0.33 4.54
N ILE A 44 -0.25 0.29 4.74
CA ILE A 44 -0.60 0.98 5.98
C ILE A 44 -0.50 0.09 7.24
N PRO A 45 -1.13 -1.10 7.29
CA PRO A 45 -1.04 -1.95 8.47
C PRO A 45 0.41 -2.41 8.75
N LEU A 46 1.20 -2.69 7.70
CA LEU A 46 2.60 -3.08 7.83
C LEU A 46 3.47 -1.92 8.37
N LEU A 47 3.20 -0.69 7.94
CA LEU A 47 3.86 0.51 8.48
C LEU A 47 3.47 0.76 9.95
N TRP A 48 2.21 0.51 10.31
CA TRP A 48 1.70 0.69 11.67
C TRP A 48 2.31 -0.31 12.66
N GLU A 49 2.48 -1.57 12.23
CA GLU A 49 3.09 -2.62 13.07
C GLU A 49 4.57 -2.33 13.38
N ASN A 50 5.32 -1.78 12.43
CA ASN A 50 6.76 -1.57 12.60
C ASN A 50 7.13 -0.23 13.23
N HIS A 51 6.43 0.87 12.95
CA HIS A 51 6.76 2.18 13.53
C HIS A 51 5.52 3.06 13.81
N SER A 52 5.18 3.19 15.09
CA SER A 52 4.23 4.19 15.60
C SER A 52 4.74 5.64 15.55
N GLN A 53 5.94 5.88 15.03
CA GLN A 53 6.59 7.21 15.01
C GLN A 53 6.28 8.03 13.73
N PHE A 54 5.90 7.39 12.62
CA PHE A 54 5.63 8.06 11.32
C PHE A 54 4.13 8.29 11.04
N LEU A 55 3.29 8.18 12.06
CA LEU A 55 1.86 8.46 12.02
C LEU A 55 1.45 9.75 11.28
N PRO A 56 2.10 10.92 11.48
CA PRO A 56 1.63 12.14 10.83
C PRO A 56 1.73 12.11 9.29
N GLU A 57 2.76 11.50 8.71
CA GLU A 57 2.91 11.40 7.25
C GLU A 57 1.90 10.44 6.62
N ILE A 58 1.63 9.32 7.30
CA ILE A 58 0.63 8.34 6.88
C ILE A 58 -0.79 8.93 6.98
N ILE A 59 -1.10 9.68 8.04
CA ILE A 59 -2.39 10.39 8.17
C ILE A 59 -2.57 11.40 7.04
N THR A 60 -1.49 12.08 6.62
CA THR A 60 -1.53 13.03 5.50
C THR A 60 -1.82 12.31 4.18
N SER A 61 -1.16 11.18 3.94
CA SER A 61 -1.39 10.31 2.77
C SER A 61 -2.79 9.69 2.74
N LEU A 62 -3.31 9.31 3.92
CA LEU A 62 -4.67 8.83 4.11
C LEU A 62 -5.72 9.91 3.84
N LYS A 63 -5.48 11.16 4.27
CA LYS A 63 -6.35 12.30 3.93
C LYS A 63 -6.44 12.50 2.42
N PHE A 64 -5.34 12.36 1.68
CA PHE A 64 -5.36 12.46 0.21
C PHE A 64 -6.12 11.33 -0.48
N THR A 65 -6.21 10.15 0.14
CA THR A 65 -6.81 8.96 -0.49
C THR A 65 -8.28 8.75 -0.10
N TYR A 66 -8.69 9.18 1.10
CA TYR A 66 -10.05 8.99 1.65
C TYR A 66 -10.92 10.27 1.62
N ILE A 67 -10.38 11.45 1.32
CA ILE A 67 -11.14 12.73 1.21
C ILE A 67 -11.29 13.20 -0.26
N ILE A 68 -10.88 12.39 -1.24
CA ILE A 68 -11.26 12.54 -2.67
C ILE A 68 -12.07 11.32 -3.09
#